data_AF-A0A3D4H9M2-F1
#
_entry.id   AF-A0A3D4H9M2-F1
#
_cell.length_a   1.000
_cell.length_b   1.000
_cell.length_c   1.000
_cell.angle_alpha   90.00
_cell.angle_beta   90.00
_cell.angle_gamma   90.00
#
_symmetry.space_group_name_H-M   'P 1'
#
loop_
_entity.id
_entity.type
_entity.pdbx_description
1 polymer ?
#
loop_
_entity_poly.entity_id
_entity_poly.type
_entity_poly.pdbx_seq_one_letter_code
_entity_poly.pdbx_strand_id
1 'polypeptide(L)'
;MTLPSARLETPISPCHATRPVYCIAPDETFRPFINQLPGINGVPISQDEGTLFVTEYKAQKVHAFPIDDGNVKAGEGTLFAEIKTEGSEH
;
A
#
# COMPACT_ATOMS: atom_id res chain seq x y z
N MET A 1 -34.65 27.77 24.12
CA MET A 1 -34.43 27.34 22.73
C MET A 1 -33.12 26.59 22.69
N THR A 2 -33.14 25.27 22.56
CA THR A 2 -31.93 24.44 22.54
C THR A 2 -32.09 23.45 21.40
N LEU A 3 -31.27 23.58 20.35
CA LEU A 3 -31.20 22.60 19.28
C LEU A 3 -30.33 21.42 19.75
N PRO A 4 -30.77 20.16 19.62
CA PRO A 4 -29.86 19.04 19.81
C PRO A 4 -28.94 18.94 18.58
N SER A 5 -27.64 19.01 18.85
CA SER A 5 -26.58 18.76 17.87
C SER A 5 -26.57 17.27 17.54
N ALA A 6 -27.25 16.90 16.45
CA ALA A 6 -27.20 15.55 15.91
C ALA A 6 -25.82 15.33 15.28
N ARG A 7 -24.96 14.61 15.99
CA ARG A 7 -23.71 14.09 15.44
C ARG A 7 -24.08 13.03 14.41
N LEU A 8 -23.86 13.32 13.12
CA LEU A 8 -23.89 12.29 12.08
C LEU A 8 -22.75 11.31 12.38
N GLU A 9 -23.05 10.23 13.09
CA GLU A 9 -22.19 9.06 13.13
C GLU A 9 -22.52 8.25 11.88
N THR A 10 -21.93 8.68 10.76
CA THR A 10 -21.96 7.89 9.53
C THR A 10 -21.28 6.56 9.84
N PRO A 11 -21.94 5.41 9.64
CA PRO A 11 -21.31 4.12 9.84
C PRO A 11 -20.17 3.98 8.81
N ILE A 12 -18.93 4.12 9.26
CA ILE A 12 -17.76 3.71 8.50
C ILE A 12 -17.82 2.18 8.39
N SER A 13 -18.44 1.68 7.33
CA SER A 13 -18.16 0.33 6.86
C SER A 13 -16.64 0.19 6.75
N PRO A 14 -16.02 -0.90 7.25
CA PRO A 14 -14.60 -1.13 7.04
C PRO A 14 -14.38 -1.54 5.58
N CYS A 15 -14.67 -0.63 4.64
CA CYS A 15 -14.03 -0.63 3.34
C CYS A 15 -12.55 -0.57 3.67
N HIS A 16 -11.82 -1.69 3.50
CA HIS A 16 -10.37 -1.68 3.59
C HIS A 16 -9.88 -0.57 2.68
N ALA A 17 -9.47 0.56 3.25
CA ALA A 17 -9.08 1.73 2.49
C ALA A 17 -7.82 1.34 1.72
N THR A 18 -7.99 0.94 0.46
CA THR A 18 -6.90 0.66 -0.46
C THR A 18 -6.24 2.00 -0.75
N ARG A 19 -4.93 2.07 -0.50
CA ARG A 19 -4.14 3.27 -0.81
C ARG A 19 -3.19 2.93 -1.96
N PRO A 20 -2.87 3.89 -2.83
CA PRO A 20 -1.81 3.70 -3.81
C PRO A 20 -0.42 3.80 -3.16
N VAL A 21 0.58 3.23 -3.83
CA VAL A 21 1.99 3.60 -3.66
C VAL A 21 2.31 4.69 -4.66
N TYR A 22 3.00 5.74 -4.22
CA TYR A 22 3.40 6.86 -5.07
C TYR A 22 4.90 6.81 -5.37
N CYS A 23 5.27 7.24 -6.56
CA CYS A 23 6.63 7.62 -6.93
C CYS A 23 6.75 9.15 -6.90
N ILE A 24 7.87 9.65 -6.38
CA ILE A 24 8.24 11.06 -6.46
C ILE A 24 9.25 11.17 -7.60
N ALA A 25 8.84 11.83 -8.68
CA ALA A 25 9.73 12.04 -9.81
C ALA A 25 10.79 13.12 -9.50
N PRO A 26 11.90 13.19 -10.27
CA PRO A 26 12.94 14.22 -10.07
C PRO A 26 12.44 15.66 -10.19
N ASP A 27 11.30 15.86 -10.85
CA ASP A 27 10.60 17.14 -10.97
C ASP A 27 9.68 17.45 -9.76
N GLU A 28 9.83 16.69 -8.66
CA GLU A 28 9.04 16.76 -7.43
C GLU A 28 7.54 16.44 -7.61
N THR A 29 7.14 15.91 -8.77
CA THR A 29 5.74 15.52 -8.98
C THR A 29 5.44 14.14 -8.38
N PHE A 30 4.29 14.05 -7.71
CA PHE A 30 3.76 12.79 -7.19
C PHE A 30 2.96 12.07 -8.26
N ARG A 31 3.31 10.81 -8.53
CA ARG A 31 2.63 10.00 -9.53
C ARG A 31 2.25 8.65 -8.92
N PRO A 32 0.99 8.19 -9.06
CA PRO A 32 0.60 6.88 -8.57
C PRO A 32 1.38 5.81 -9.34
N PHE A 33 2.10 4.97 -8.58
CA PHE A 33 3.00 3.95 -9.10
C PHE A 33 2.35 2.56 -9.04
N ILE A 34 1.63 2.28 -7.94
CA ILE A 34 0.77 1.09 -7.77
C ILE A 34 -0.58 1.60 -7.30
N ASN A 35 -1.66 1.25 -8.01
CA ASN A 35 -2.89 2.01 -7.87
C ASN A 35 -3.66 1.69 -6.59
N GLN A 36 -3.69 0.45 -6.08
CA GLN A 36 -4.50 0.11 -4.90
C GLN A 36 -4.04 -1.19 -4.23
N LEU A 37 -3.46 -1.10 -3.03
CA LEU A 37 -3.26 -2.25 -2.14
C LEU A 37 -3.82 -1.93 -0.74
N PRO A 38 -4.50 -2.88 -0.10
CA PRO A 38 -4.94 -2.71 1.29
C PRO A 38 -3.73 -2.82 2.23
N GLY A 39 -3.71 -2.04 3.32
CA GLY A 39 -2.77 -2.25 4.43
C GLY A 39 -1.28 -2.17 4.08
N ILE A 40 -0.90 -1.36 3.08
CA ILE A 40 0.50 -1.11 2.73
C ILE A 40 1.27 -0.56 3.95
N ASN A 41 2.44 -1.11 4.22
CA ASN A 41 3.32 -0.63 5.29
C ASN A 41 4.75 -0.36 4.79
N GLY A 42 5.39 -1.35 4.17
CA GLY A 42 6.77 -1.26 3.66
C GLY A 42 6.85 -1.29 2.14
N VAL A 43 7.85 -0.57 1.60
CA VAL A 43 8.11 -0.43 0.16
C VAL A 43 9.61 -0.58 -0.21
N PRO A 44 10.30 -1.68 0.17
CA PRO A 44 11.71 -1.86 -0.18
C PRO A 44 11.92 -2.13 -1.69
N ILE A 45 13.04 -1.67 -2.23
CA ILE A 45 13.46 -1.85 -3.63
C ILE A 45 14.64 -2.85 -3.67
N SER A 46 14.72 -3.69 -4.71
CA SER A 46 15.85 -4.59 -4.94
C SER A 46 17.15 -3.83 -5.21
N GLN A 47 18.30 -4.47 -4.99
CA GLN A 47 19.61 -3.82 -5.19
C GLN A 47 19.85 -3.44 -6.65
N ASP A 48 19.33 -4.22 -7.59
CA ASP A 48 19.33 -3.95 -9.03
C ASP A 48 18.28 -2.92 -9.46
N GLU A 49 17.47 -2.42 -8.52
CA GLU A 49 16.39 -1.45 -8.72
C GLU A 49 15.25 -1.91 -9.64
N GLY A 50 15.29 -3.15 -10.15
CA GLY A 50 14.28 -3.69 -11.06
C GLY A 50 13.03 -4.24 -10.38
N THR A 51 12.98 -4.32 -9.06
CA THR A 51 11.82 -4.86 -8.32
C THR A 51 11.48 -4.04 -7.08
N LEU A 52 10.22 -3.62 -6.99
CA LEU A 52 9.62 -3.03 -5.78
C LEU A 52 8.86 -4.11 -5.02
N PHE A 53 9.22 -4.32 -3.76
CA PHE A 53 8.47 -5.17 -2.85
C PHE A 53 7.53 -4.31 -2.01
N VAL A 54 6.27 -4.73 -1.87
CA VAL A 54 5.27 -4.04 -1.06
C VAL A 54 4.71 -4.98 -0.02
N THR A 55 4.81 -4.59 1.26
CA THR A 55 4.27 -5.38 2.35
C THR A 55 2.83 -4.97 2.67
N GLU A 56 1.94 -5.95 2.62
CA GLU A 56 0.56 -5.86 3.07
C GLU A 56 0.48 -6.40 4.49
N TYR A 57 0.51 -5.49 5.47
CA TYR A 57 0.66 -5.86 6.88
C TYR A 57 -0.51 -6.71 7.40
N LYS A 58 -1.74 -6.32 7.08
CA LYS A 58 -2.94 -7.00 7.60
C LYS A 58 -3.15 -8.39 7.03
N ALA A 59 -2.80 -8.60 5.75
CA ALA A 59 -2.90 -9.93 5.13
C ALA A 59 -1.61 -10.72 5.23
N GLN A 60 -0.57 -10.16 5.87
CA GLN A 60 0.72 -10.80 6.05
C GLN A 60 1.31 -11.28 4.72
N LYS A 61 1.30 -10.41 3.70
CA LYS A 61 1.78 -10.72 2.35
C LYS A 61 2.83 -9.73 1.90
N VAL A 62 3.73 -10.21 1.05
CA VAL A 62 4.68 -9.39 0.32
C VAL A 62 4.41 -9.61 -1.16
N HIS A 63 4.16 -8.52 -1.87
CA HIS A 63 3.98 -8.51 -3.32
C HIS A 63 5.23 -7.96 -3.99
N ALA A 64 5.68 -8.57 -5.08
CA ALA A 64 6.77 -8.07 -5.91
C ALA A 64 6.20 -7.46 -7.19
N PHE A 65 6.66 -6.25 -7.50
CA PHE A 65 6.28 -5.48 -8.67
C PHE A 65 7.54 -5.20 -9.50
N PRO A 66 7.61 -5.59 -10.77
CA PRO A 66 8.72 -5.19 -11.61
C PRO A 66 8.68 -3.68 -11.84
N ILE A 67 9.84 -3.04 -11.72
CA ILE A 67 10.07 -1.65 -12.06
C ILE A 67 10.68 -1.62 -13.46
N ASP A 68 10.05 -0.84 -14.34
CA ASP A 68 10.56 -0.60 -15.68
C ASP A 68 11.16 0.81 -15.69
N ASP A 69 12.47 0.91 -15.96
CA ASP A 69 13.30 2.12 -15.83
C ASP A 69 12.77 3.30 -16.69
N GLY A 70 11.91 3.02 -17.68
CA GLY A 70 11.27 4.01 -18.54
C GLY A 70 9.82 4.34 -18.17
N ASN A 71 9.18 3.61 -17.27
CA ASN A 71 7.76 3.75 -16.96
C ASN A 71 7.50 4.35 -15.59
N VAL A 72 6.56 5.29 -15.57
CA VAL A 72 6.00 5.95 -14.37
C VAL A 72 5.11 5.00 -13.55
N LYS A 73 5.15 3.69 -13.82
CA LYS A 73 4.23 2.70 -13.26
C LYS A 73 4.98 1.40 -13.02
N ALA A 74 4.68 0.77 -11.90
CA ALA A 74 5.02 -0.63 -11.68
C ALA A 74 4.28 -1.52 -12.69
N GLY A 75 4.92 -2.63 -13.07
CA GLY A 75 4.22 -3.70 -13.79
C GLY A 75 3.23 -4.45 -12.90
N GLU A 76 2.73 -5.59 -13.36
CA GLU A 76 1.78 -6.40 -12.60
C GLU A 76 2.45 -7.01 -11.35
N GLY A 77 1.80 -6.85 -10.20
CA GLY A 77 2.27 -7.39 -8.93
C GLY A 77 2.00 -8.88 -8.79
N THR A 78 2.97 -9.61 -8.29
CA THR A 78 2.84 -11.04 -7.97
C THR A 78 3.08 -11.29 -6.50
N LEU A 79 2.46 -12.34 -5.93
CA LEU A 79 2.75 -12.75 -4.56
C LEU A 79 4.19 -13.26 -4.49
N PHE A 80 5.02 -12.56 -3.71
CA PHE A 80 6.41 -12.94 -3.48
C PHE A 80 6.56 -13.84 -2.26
N ALA A 81 5.91 -13.47 -1.15
CA ALA A 81 5.99 -14.23 0.10
C ALA A 81 4.76 -14.02 0.99
N GLU A 82 4.49 -15.00 1.84
CA GLU A 82 3.56 -14.88 2.97
C GLU A 82 4.37 -14.79 4.28
N ILE A 83 4.05 -13.81 5.11
CA ILE A 83 4.70 -13.55 6.39
C ILE A 83 4.06 -14.47 7.43
N LYS A 84 4.74 -15.56 7.78
CA LYS A 84 4.33 -16.38 8.93
C LYS A 84 4.98 -15.82 10.18
N THR A 85 4.20 -15.14 11.01
CA THR A 85 4.62 -14.87 12.39
C THR A 85 4.29 -16.11 13.22
N GLU A 86 5.25 -17.00 13.44
CA GLU A 86 5.15 -17.94 14.55
C GLU A 86 5.13 -17.12 15.85
N GLY A 87 4.16 -17.41 16.71
CA GLY A 87 3.72 -16.54 17.80
C GLY A 87 4.86 -15.86 18.57
N SER A 88 4.89 -14.52 18.53
CA SER A 88 5.49 -13.75 19.60
C SER A 88 4.38 -13.45 20.59
N GLU A 89 4.21 -14.37 21.54
CA GLU A 89 3.52 -14.09 22.80
C GLU A 89 4.17 -12.86 23.44
N HIS A 90 3.35 -11.87 23.81
CA HIS A 90 3.73 -10.81 24.73
C HIS A 90 2.76 -10.80 25.90
#